data_AF-A0A962HNU2-F1
#
_entry.id   AF-A0A962HNU2-F1
#
_cell.length_a   1.000
_cell.length_b   1.000
_cell.length_c   1.000
_cell.angle_alpha   90.00
_cell.angle_beta   90.00
_cell.angle_gamma   90.00
#
_symmetry.space_group_name_H-M   'P 1'
#
loop_
_entity.id
_entity.type
_entity.pdbx_description
1 polymer ?
#
loop_
_entity_poly.entity_id
_entity_poly.type
_entity_poly.pdbx_seq_one_letter_code
_entity_poly.pdbx_strand_id
1 'polypeptide(L)' 'MKENDDYYRTQFRIPADIYGEIKDLADENDRSINGQLVYLLRVALGQVPVPVPEDRMKTLIREVVREELGRSE' A
#
# COMPACT_ATOMS: atom_id res chain seq x y z
N MET A 1 -2.32 -5.89 40.49
CA MET A 1 -1.96 -6.15 39.09
C MET A 1 -2.30 -4.92 38.26
N LYS A 2 -1.33 -4.02 38.06
CA LYS A 2 -1.38 -2.94 37.07
C LYS A 2 -0.46 -3.38 35.94
N GLU A 3 -0.97 -4.15 34.99
CA GLU A 3 -0.16 -4.75 33.92
C GLU A 3 -0.77 -4.57 32.52
N ASN A 4 -1.72 -3.65 32.33
CA ASN A 4 -2.43 -3.53 31.04
C ASN A 4 -2.59 -2.12 30.45
N ASP A 5 -2.07 -1.05 31.06
CA ASP A 5 -2.31 0.31 30.53
C ASP A 5 -1.19 0.85 29.62
N ASP A 6 0.01 0.26 29.63
CA ASP A 6 1.16 0.75 28.86
C ASP A 6 1.31 0.10 27.46
N TYR A 7 0.34 -0.71 27.05
CA TYR A 7 0.34 -1.40 25.75
C TYR A 7 -0.13 -0.44 24.63
N TYR A 8 0.76 0.45 24.17
CA TYR A 8 0.77 1.09 22.83
C TYR A 8 -0.27 2.17 22.47
N ARG A 9 -0.44 3.21 23.29
CA ARG A 9 -0.89 4.52 22.73
C ARG A 9 0.29 5.27 22.15
N THR A 10 0.86 4.76 21.05
CA THR A 10 1.79 5.56 20.25
C THR A 10 0.95 6.62 19.54
N GLN A 11 0.79 7.78 20.18
CA GLN A 11 0.09 8.92 19.61
C GLN A 11 1.00 9.57 18.56
N PHE A 12 1.02 9.00 17.36
CA PHE A 12 1.71 9.61 16.24
C PHE A 12 0.95 10.86 15.80
N ARG A 13 1.65 11.99 15.76
CA ARG A 13 1.12 13.22 15.16
C ARG A 13 1.39 13.17 13.66
N ILE A 14 0.33 13.15 12.88
CA ILE A 14 0.38 13.22 11.43
C ILE A 14 0.02 14.65 11.03
N PRO A 15 0.80 15.32 10.17
CA PRO A 15 0.42 16.59 9.56
C PRO A 15 -0.98 16.51 8.92
N ALA A 16 -1.77 17.58 9.01
CA ALA A 16 -3.19 17.56 8.64
C ALA A 16 -3.42 17.33 7.14
N ASP A 17 -2.54 17.88 6.30
CA ASP A 17 -2.46 17.65 4.86
C ASP A 17 -2.23 16.16 4.55
N ILE A 18 -1.22 15.55 5.17
CA ILE A 18 -0.91 14.13 4.99
C ILE A 18 -2.04 13.24 5.50
N TYR A 19 -2.67 13.59 6.63
CA TYR A 19 -3.81 12.85 7.14
C TYR A 19 -5.01 12.90 6.18
N GLY A 20 -5.24 14.05 5.55
CA GLY A 20 -6.26 14.22 4.50
C GLY A 20 -6.02 13.27 3.33
N GLU A 21 -4.80 13.26 2.77
CA GLU A 21 -4.44 12.36 1.67
C GLU A 21 -4.58 10.88 2.04
N ILE A 22 -4.19 10.49 3.26
CA ILE A 22 -4.33 9.12 3.74
C ILE A 22 -5.81 8.72 3.85
N LYS A 23 -6.66 9.65 4.29
CA LYS A 23 -8.10 9.42 4.38
C LYS A 23 -8.71 9.22 2.99
N ASP A 24 -8.39 10.09 2.04
CA ASP A 24 -8.89 9.99 0.67
C ASP A 24 -8.46 8.65 0.03
N LEU A 25 -7.19 8.26 0.20
CA LEU A 25 -6.71 6.95 -0.24
C LEU A 25 -7.41 5.78 0.46
N ALA A 26 -7.75 5.91 1.74
CA ALA A 26 -8.46 4.88 2.47
C ALA A 26 -9.87 4.66 1.88
N ASP A 27 -10.57 5.75 1.57
CA ASP A 27 -11.89 5.72 0.95
C ASP A 27 -11.82 5.14 -0.48
N GLU A 28 -10.84 5.54 -1.29
CA GLU A 28 -10.62 5.01 -2.66
C GLU A 28 -10.30 3.50 -2.72
N ASN A 29 -9.72 2.97 -1.64
CA ASN A 29 -9.28 1.57 -1.57
C ASN A 29 -10.19 0.69 -0.72
N ASP A 30 -11.37 1.19 -0.32
CA ASP A 30 -12.32 0.49 0.56
C ASP A 30 -11.68 -0.01 1.86
N ARG A 31 -10.82 0.82 2.48
CA ARG A 31 -10.12 0.52 3.73
C ARG A 31 -10.50 1.49 4.83
N SER A 32 -10.38 1.05 6.08
CA SER A 32 -10.32 2.00 7.19
C SER A 32 -9.02 2.80 7.13
N ILE A 33 -9.01 4.02 7.66
CA ILE A 33 -7.81 4.87 7.76
C ILE A 33 -6.66 4.12 8.44
N ASN A 34 -6.94 3.38 9.52
CA ASN A 34 -5.93 2.58 10.20
C ASN A 34 -5.41 1.42 9.32
N GLY A 35 -6.31 0.78 8.57
CA GLY A 35 -5.93 -0.24 7.58
C GLY A 35 -5.03 0.32 6.48
N GLN A 36 -5.33 1.52 6.00
CA GLN A 36 -4.52 2.21 4.99
C GLN A 36 -3.15 2.63 5.54
N LEU A 37 -3.07 3.13 6.78
CA LEU A 37 -1.80 3.41 7.46
C LEU A 37 -0.91 2.17 7.57
N VAL A 38 -1.47 1.05 8.04
CA VAL A 38 -0.75 -0.22 8.14
C VAL A 38 -0.28 -0.69 6.75
N TYR A 39 -1.12 -0.57 5.73
CA TYR A 39 -0.75 -0.90 4.36
C TYR A 39 0.44 -0.06 3.87
N LEU A 40 0.38 1.27 4.00
CA LEU A 40 1.44 2.18 3.58
C LEU A 40 2.75 1.90 4.33
N LEU A 41 2.69 1.62 5.63
CA LEU A 41 3.87 1.24 6.41
C LEU A 41 4.49 -0.07 5.91
N ARG A 42 3.66 -1.07 5.59
CA ARG A 42 4.15 -2.34 5.02
C ARG A 42 4.78 -2.16 3.64
N VAL A 43 4.21 -1.28 2.81
CA VAL A 43 4.78 -0.92 1.51
C VAL A 43 6.14 -0.24 1.69
N ALA A 44 6.24 0.73 2.61
CA ALA A 44 7.51 1.42 2.91
C ALA A 44 8.59 0.47 3.46
N LEU A 45 8.18 -0.56 4.21
CA LEU A 45 9.05 -1.62 4.71
C LEU A 45 9.36 -2.71 3.67
N GLY A 46 8.84 -2.59 2.44
CA GLY A 46 9.05 -3.58 1.37
C GLY A 46 8.34 -4.93 1.58
N GLN A 47 7.38 -4.99 2.51
CA GLN A 47 6.63 -6.21 2.85
C GLN A 47 5.44 -6.44 1.92
N VAL A 48 5.02 -5.41 1.20
CA VAL A 48 3.95 -5.47 0.20
C VAL A 48 4.47 -4.83 -1.08
N PRO A 49 4.31 -5.47 -2.25
CA PRO A 49 4.72 -4.87 -3.51
C PRO A 49 3.94 -3.57 -3.74
N VAL A 50 4.67 -2.51 -4.10
CA VAL A 50 4.07 -1.25 -4.52
C VAL A 50 3.18 -1.56 -5.73
N PRO A 51 1.88 -1.19 -5.72
CA PRO A 51 1.02 -1.40 -6.88
C PRO A 51 1.68 -0.71 -8.07
N VAL A 52 1.97 -1.51 -9.07
CA VAL A 52 2.60 -1.04 -10.29
C VAL A 52 1.63 -0.05 -10.95
N PRO A 53 2.06 1.17 -11.29
CA PRO A 53 1.22 2.11 -12.01
C PRO A 53 0.62 1.44 -13.26
N GLU A 54 -0.65 1.70 -13.54
CA GLU A 54 -1.42 0.95 -14.55
C GLU A 54 -0.72 0.93 -15.93
N ASP A 55 -0.06 2.02 -16.31
CA ASP A 55 0.71 2.12 -17.55
C ASP A 55 1.95 1.22 -17.58
N ARG A 56 2.62 1.06 -16.43
CA ARG A 56 3.74 0.13 -16.28
C ARG A 56 3.22 -1.31 -16.28
N MET A 57 2.05 -1.57 -15.72
CA MET A 57 1.40 -2.89 -15.76
C MET A 57 1.05 -3.30 -17.20
N LYS A 58 0.46 -2.38 -17.99
CA LYS A 58 0.17 -2.61 -19.41
C LYS A 58 1.43 -2.90 -20.23
N THR A 59 2.53 -2.24 -19.91
CA THR A 59 3.84 -2.48 -20.55
C THR A 59 4.37 -3.87 -20.22
N LEU A 60 4.39 -4.24 -18.93
CA LEU A 60 4.78 -5.57 -18.46
C LEU A 60 3.95 -6.68 -19.10
N ILE A 61 2.63 -6.52 -19.17
CA ILE A 61 1.74 -7.50 -19.82
C ILE A 61 2.11 -7.68 -21.29
N ARG A 62 2.37 -6.58 -22.03
CA ARG A 62 2.77 -6.65 -23.45
C ARG A 62 4.11 -7.36 -23.64
N GLU A 63 5.07 -7.14 -22.75
CA GLU A 63 6.38 -7.80 -22.78
C GLU A 63 6.25 -9.31 -22.55
N VAL A 64 5.53 -9.72 -21.50
CA VAL A 64 5.28 -11.15 -21.19
C VAL A 64 4.56 -11.85 -22.35
N VAL A 65 3.51 -11.24 -22.90
CA VAL A 65 2.77 -11.82 -24.03
C VAL A 65 3.67 -11.98 -25.26
N ARG A 66 4.57 -11.04 -25.53
CA ARG A 66 5.51 -11.13 -26.66
C ARG A 66 6.55 -12.24 -26.44
N GLU A 67 7.08 -12.39 -25.24
CA GLU A 67 8.05 -13.44 -24.93
C GLU A 67 7.45 -14.84 -25.03
N GLU A 68 6.25 -15.06 -24.52
CA GLU A 68 5.60 -16.38 -24.54
C GLU A 68 5.16 -16.78 -25.96
N LEU A 69 4.70 -15.82 -26.77
CA LEU A 69 4.38 -16.07 -28.18
C LEU A 69 5.63 -16.32 -29.02
N GLY A 70 6.75 -15.64 -28.75
CA GLY A 70 8.02 -15.85 -29.46
C GLY A 70 8.78 -17.12 -29.06
N ARG A 71 8.43 -17.76 -27.94
CA ARG A 71 8.97 -19.07 -27.51
C ARG A 71 8.16 -20.27 -28.03
N SER A 72 7.03 -20.02 -28.67
CA SER A 72 6.14 -21.06 -29.21
C SER A 72 6.40 -21.37 -30.69
N GLU A 73 7.47 -20.82 -31.28
CA GLU A 73 8.03 -21.16 -32.60
C GLU A 73 9.33 -21.98 -32.46
#